data_AF-A0A849AVL3-F1
#
_entry.id   AF-A0A849AVL3-F1
#
_cell.length_a   1.000
_cell.length_b   1.000
_cell.length_c   1.000
_cell.angle_alpha   90.00
_cell.angle_beta   90.00
_cell.angle_gamma   90.00
#
_symmetry.space_group_name_H-M   'P 1'
#
loop_
_entity.id
_entity.type
_entity.pdbx_description
1 polymer ?
#
loop_
_entity_poly.entity_id
_entity_poly.type
_entity_poly.pdbx_seq_one_letter_code
_entity_poly.pdbx_strand_id
1 'polypeptide(L)'
;MDASQPFTEPLTPPGDVEPATLMITGDTPRDRGYARGQAAAGDIARAAAGYSALFTAGQIPPQSQRDAAEASLTALEAWDPRQVEELRGVAAGAAAAGATFDGQPLELWHVGLVAARTEILTLAVEPTPECSTIAYAAPGRTVGVQTWDWHAEFAEYWHYQQVSPCGEPGLSHAGFAEYGMLGKIGLNSAGVGVMLNILKNRDDAAGGVPVHALLAGVLDRARSVEEALDIIDSAHTTSSSVITVVGCDDAVMVEISPHGTSRLRHDSEVVALGGEPIGPGTPAPNSGGFPHGPGGGDRGIAASGGFLIHTNHFIAPDQQDGALPLSATSRSEERISLLDERLRGFAVTSSAEGGPHPGADDLLALMCTGTGDAPVCTSADAHAPFGRRTATLVTVAIDPNAGTIRMSPGSPRELFGTDAPGASGPAEGARRETFEVR
;
A
#
# COMPACT_ATOMS: atom_id res chain seq x y z
N MET A 1 15.24 -25.03 0.96
CA MET A 1 15.57 -24.03 1.99
C MET A 1 14.53 -24.17 3.09
N ASP A 2 14.93 -24.42 4.34
CA ASP A 2 14.01 -24.77 5.43
C ASP A 2 13.32 -23.51 5.99
N ALA A 3 11.98 -23.54 6.08
CA ALA A 3 11.14 -22.44 6.54
C ALA A 3 10.78 -22.53 8.04
N SER A 4 11.35 -23.49 8.77
CA SER A 4 11.08 -23.77 10.19
C SER A 4 11.40 -22.62 11.17
N GLN A 5 12.22 -21.65 10.74
CA GLN A 5 12.46 -20.39 11.45
C GLN A 5 12.40 -19.22 10.45
N PRO A 6 11.23 -18.59 10.23
CA PRO A 6 11.12 -17.52 9.24
C PRO A 6 11.98 -16.30 9.65
N PHE A 7 12.01 -15.97 10.93
CA PHE A 7 12.64 -14.73 11.41
C PHE A 7 13.98 -14.99 12.11
N THR A 8 14.93 -14.11 11.88
CA THR A 8 16.22 -14.08 12.57
C THR A 8 16.23 -12.95 13.60
N GLU A 9 16.70 -13.23 14.81
CA GLU A 9 16.89 -12.23 15.87
C GLU A 9 18.39 -11.98 16.11
N PRO A 10 18.83 -10.72 16.30
CA PRO A 10 18.01 -9.50 16.30
C PRO A 10 17.51 -9.14 14.89
N LEU A 11 16.35 -8.49 14.82
CA LEU A 11 15.79 -7.99 13.55
C LEU A 11 16.74 -6.97 12.89
N THR A 12 16.87 -7.06 11.56
CA THR A 12 17.56 -6.06 10.74
C THR A 12 16.78 -4.75 10.76
N PRO A 13 17.38 -3.61 11.15
CA PRO A 13 16.74 -2.31 11.04
C PRO A 13 16.32 -2.02 9.58
N PRO A 14 15.12 -1.48 9.32
CA PRO A 14 14.66 -1.29 7.95
C PRO A 14 15.59 -0.49 7.04
N GLY A 15 16.23 0.58 7.55
CA GLY A 15 17.19 1.37 6.78
C GLY A 15 18.49 0.63 6.40
N ASP A 16 18.79 -0.49 7.06
CA ASP A 16 19.99 -1.30 6.83
C ASP A 16 19.75 -2.45 5.83
N VAL A 17 18.49 -2.70 5.45
CA VAL A 17 18.14 -3.77 4.52
C VAL A 17 18.71 -3.49 3.13
N GLU A 18 19.17 -4.56 2.47
CA GLU A 18 19.60 -4.55 1.06
C GLU A 18 18.65 -5.40 0.22
N PRO A 19 17.52 -4.84 -0.27
CA PRO A 19 16.55 -5.60 -1.03
C PRO A 19 17.13 -6.03 -2.37
N ALA A 20 16.85 -7.26 -2.78
CA ALA A 20 17.19 -7.73 -4.12
C ALA A 20 16.41 -6.93 -5.18
N THR A 21 16.99 -6.80 -6.38
CA THR A 21 16.26 -6.32 -7.57
C THR A 21 15.98 -7.50 -8.49
N LEU A 22 14.70 -7.82 -8.68
CA LEU A 22 14.27 -8.89 -9.57
C LEU A 22 13.93 -8.32 -10.96
N MET A 23 14.60 -8.84 -11.98
CA MET A 23 14.23 -8.61 -13.38
C MET A 23 13.35 -9.77 -13.84
N ILE A 24 12.09 -9.48 -14.15
CA ILE A 24 11.06 -10.51 -14.33
C ILE A 24 10.56 -10.45 -15.77
N THR A 25 10.70 -11.58 -16.48
CA THR A 25 10.35 -11.70 -17.89
C THR A 25 9.72 -13.08 -18.15
N GLY A 26 8.88 -13.16 -19.18
CA GLY A 26 8.28 -14.41 -19.63
C GLY A 26 7.32 -14.16 -20.77
N ASP A 27 7.19 -15.14 -21.67
CA ASP A 27 6.35 -15.03 -22.86
C ASP A 27 4.85 -15.19 -22.53
N THR A 28 4.55 -15.89 -21.43
CA THR A 28 3.21 -16.09 -20.89
C THR A 28 3.15 -15.75 -19.41
N PRO A 29 1.96 -15.49 -18.83
CA PRO A 29 1.86 -15.21 -17.40
C PRO A 29 2.50 -16.32 -16.56
N ARG A 30 2.28 -17.58 -16.95
CA ARG A 30 2.88 -18.73 -16.29
C ARG A 30 4.40 -18.76 -16.37
N ASP A 31 4.99 -18.43 -17.52
CA ASP A 31 6.45 -18.36 -17.68
C ASP A 31 7.05 -17.20 -16.88
N ARG A 32 6.38 -16.04 -16.88
CA ARG A 32 6.77 -14.86 -16.09
C ARG A 32 6.78 -15.18 -14.60
N GLY A 33 5.74 -15.87 -14.14
CA GLY A 33 5.64 -16.37 -12.77
C GLY A 33 6.71 -17.40 -12.46
N TYR A 34 6.97 -18.33 -13.37
CA TYR A 34 8.00 -19.35 -13.20
C TYR A 34 9.40 -18.74 -13.05
N ALA A 35 9.73 -17.72 -13.86
CA ALA A 35 10.97 -16.97 -13.74
C ALA A 35 11.08 -16.25 -12.37
N ARG A 36 9.99 -15.59 -11.92
CA ARG A 36 9.92 -14.97 -10.58
C ARG A 36 10.15 -16.00 -9.48
N GLY A 37 9.48 -17.15 -9.56
CA GLY A 37 9.59 -18.24 -8.61
C GLY A 37 11.01 -18.80 -8.50
N GLN A 38 11.69 -19.01 -9.64
CA GLN A 38 13.08 -19.47 -9.65
C GLN A 38 14.04 -18.45 -9.04
N ALA A 39 13.87 -17.17 -9.38
CA ALA A 39 14.80 -16.10 -8.97
C ALA A 39 14.80 -15.87 -7.45
N ALA A 40 13.68 -16.12 -6.76
CA ALA A 40 13.50 -15.80 -5.34
C ALA A 40 12.94 -16.97 -4.52
N ALA A 41 13.21 -18.21 -4.92
CA ALA A 41 12.61 -19.41 -4.35
C ALA A 41 12.71 -19.50 -2.81
N GLY A 42 13.88 -19.16 -2.26
CA GLY A 42 14.14 -19.18 -0.81
C GLY A 42 13.30 -18.15 -0.06
N ASP A 43 13.31 -16.91 -0.55
CA ASP A 43 12.61 -15.81 0.11
C ASP A 43 11.09 -15.91 -0.06
N ILE A 44 10.59 -16.51 -1.14
CA ILE A 44 9.16 -16.84 -1.30
C ILE A 44 8.72 -17.86 -0.22
N ALA A 45 9.52 -18.90 0.03
CA ALA A 45 9.22 -19.87 1.08
C ALA A 45 9.26 -19.23 2.48
N ARG A 46 10.27 -18.39 2.74
CA ARG A 46 10.38 -17.63 4.00
C ARG A 46 9.18 -16.72 4.18
N ALA A 47 8.78 -15.98 3.15
CA ALA A 47 7.64 -15.07 3.19
C ALA A 47 6.32 -15.79 3.49
N ALA A 48 6.04 -16.89 2.80
CA ALA A 48 4.87 -17.70 3.08
C ALA A 48 4.83 -18.19 4.55
N ALA A 49 5.95 -18.71 5.05
CA ALA A 49 6.04 -19.18 6.44
C ALA A 49 5.95 -18.05 7.47
N GLY A 50 6.59 -16.90 7.19
CA GLY A 50 6.51 -15.71 8.02
C GLY A 50 5.08 -15.19 8.14
N TYR A 51 4.34 -15.15 7.03
CA TYR A 51 2.92 -14.78 7.04
C TYR A 51 2.06 -15.80 7.80
N SER A 52 2.28 -17.10 7.60
CA SER A 52 1.56 -18.13 8.38
C SER A 52 1.79 -17.99 9.89
N ALA A 53 3.02 -17.67 10.30
CA ALA A 53 3.36 -17.40 11.69
C ALA A 53 2.68 -16.11 12.22
N LEU A 54 2.68 -15.03 11.42
CA LEU A 54 1.98 -13.79 11.75
C LEU A 54 0.48 -14.02 11.92
N PHE A 55 -0.16 -14.75 11.00
CA PHE A 55 -1.58 -15.07 11.07
C PHE A 55 -1.90 -15.91 12.32
N THR A 56 -1.02 -16.85 12.68
CA THR A 56 -1.16 -17.64 13.91
C THR A 56 -1.05 -16.76 15.16
N ALA A 57 -0.13 -15.79 15.18
CA ALA A 57 -0.03 -14.80 16.26
C ALA A 57 -1.28 -13.90 16.33
N GLY A 58 -1.89 -13.60 15.18
CA GLY A 58 -3.19 -12.94 15.03
C GLY A 58 -4.40 -13.83 15.35
N GLN A 59 -4.17 -15.04 15.89
CA GLN A 59 -5.18 -16.03 16.28
C GLN A 59 -5.99 -16.63 15.12
N ILE A 60 -5.45 -16.62 13.89
CA ILE A 60 -6.04 -17.26 12.72
C ILE A 60 -5.51 -18.70 12.61
N PRO A 61 -6.35 -19.74 12.76
CA PRO A 61 -5.90 -21.13 12.67
C PRO A 61 -5.35 -21.47 11.28
N PRO A 62 -4.33 -22.35 11.15
CA PRO A 62 -3.73 -22.71 9.86
C PRO A 62 -4.73 -23.13 8.77
N GLN A 63 -5.76 -23.89 9.14
CA GLN A 63 -6.82 -24.27 8.18
C GLN A 63 -7.57 -23.04 7.66
N SER A 64 -7.92 -22.09 8.52
CA SER A 64 -8.60 -20.85 8.12
C SER A 64 -7.72 -19.96 7.24
N GLN A 65 -6.40 -19.94 7.47
CA GLN A 65 -5.46 -19.23 6.60
C GLN A 65 -5.50 -19.80 5.18
N ARG A 66 -5.44 -21.13 5.06
CA ARG A 66 -5.53 -21.83 3.78
C ARG A 66 -6.87 -21.59 3.10
N ASP A 67 -7.97 -21.78 3.82
CA ASP A 67 -9.32 -21.59 3.28
C ASP A 67 -9.51 -20.16 2.74
N ALA A 68 -9.03 -19.15 3.47
CA ALA A 68 -9.05 -17.75 3.05
C ALA A 68 -8.18 -17.48 1.81
N ALA A 69 -6.97 -18.05 1.77
CA ALA A 69 -6.08 -17.94 0.61
C ALA A 69 -6.70 -18.58 -0.63
N GLU A 70 -7.25 -19.79 -0.52
CA GLU A 70 -7.91 -20.50 -1.62
C GLU A 70 -9.18 -19.79 -2.09
N ALA A 71 -9.98 -19.23 -1.18
CA ALA A 71 -11.14 -18.42 -1.53
C ALA A 71 -10.76 -17.17 -2.33
N SER A 72 -9.69 -16.49 -1.91
CA SER A 72 -9.21 -15.28 -2.60
C SER A 72 -8.60 -15.62 -3.97
N LEU A 73 -7.87 -16.74 -4.08
CA LEU A 73 -7.37 -17.25 -5.36
C LEU A 73 -8.50 -17.63 -6.31
N THR A 74 -9.61 -18.17 -5.79
CA THR A 74 -10.81 -18.50 -6.58
C THR A 74 -11.48 -17.22 -7.12
N ALA A 75 -11.64 -16.21 -6.27
CA ALA A 75 -12.18 -14.91 -6.69
C ALA A 75 -11.26 -14.22 -7.72
N LEU A 76 -9.94 -14.31 -7.53
CA LEU A 76 -8.96 -13.83 -8.50
C LEU A 76 -9.04 -14.58 -9.84
N GLU A 77 -9.21 -15.91 -9.84
CA GLU A 77 -9.34 -16.70 -11.07
C GLU A 77 -10.59 -16.31 -11.86
N ALA A 78 -11.69 -15.98 -11.16
CA ALA A 78 -12.92 -15.51 -11.77
C ALA A 78 -12.80 -14.09 -12.37
N TRP A 79 -11.99 -13.21 -11.76
CA TRP A 79 -11.81 -11.82 -12.19
C TRP A 79 -10.69 -11.64 -13.23
N ASP A 80 -9.50 -12.19 -12.98
CA ASP A 80 -8.33 -12.13 -13.87
C ASP A 80 -7.55 -13.46 -13.86
N PRO A 81 -7.95 -14.46 -14.65
CA PRO A 81 -7.34 -15.79 -14.65
C PRO A 81 -5.85 -15.78 -15.05
N ARG A 82 -5.39 -14.72 -15.75
CA ARG A 82 -3.97 -14.58 -16.12
C ARG A 82 -3.08 -14.43 -14.90
N GLN A 83 -3.54 -13.72 -13.86
CA GLN A 83 -2.78 -13.56 -12.63
C GLN A 83 -2.67 -14.87 -11.84
N VAL A 84 -3.72 -15.71 -11.87
CA VAL A 84 -3.65 -17.03 -11.24
C VAL A 84 -2.66 -17.94 -11.98
N GLU A 85 -2.63 -17.92 -13.31
CA GLU A 85 -1.59 -18.64 -14.06
C GLU A 85 -0.17 -18.16 -13.75
N GLU A 86 0.02 -16.85 -13.54
CA GLU A 86 1.29 -16.31 -13.08
C GLU A 86 1.64 -16.80 -11.66
N LEU A 87 0.71 -16.76 -10.70
CA LEU A 87 0.94 -17.30 -9.35
C LEU A 87 1.22 -18.82 -9.35
N ARG A 88 0.58 -19.59 -10.25
CA ARG A 88 0.91 -21.01 -10.48
C ARG A 88 2.34 -21.14 -10.98
N GLY A 89 2.76 -20.26 -11.88
CA GLY A 89 4.15 -20.11 -12.30
C GLY A 89 5.08 -19.87 -11.11
N VAL A 90 4.78 -18.90 -10.25
CA VAL A 90 5.58 -18.58 -9.05
C VAL A 90 5.77 -19.79 -8.17
N ALA A 91 4.69 -20.48 -7.83
CA ALA A 91 4.74 -21.70 -7.02
C ALA A 91 5.59 -22.79 -7.69
N ALA A 92 5.36 -23.05 -8.98
CA ALA A 92 6.09 -24.07 -9.73
C ALA A 92 7.59 -23.76 -9.89
N GLY A 93 7.93 -22.49 -10.13
CA GLY A 93 9.31 -22.02 -10.26
C GLY A 93 10.06 -22.12 -8.94
N ALA A 94 9.44 -21.68 -7.84
CA ALA A 94 10.01 -21.80 -6.51
C ALA A 94 10.21 -23.28 -6.11
N ALA A 95 9.19 -24.12 -6.32
CA ALA A 95 9.27 -25.56 -6.04
C ALA A 95 10.37 -26.25 -6.86
N ALA A 96 10.49 -25.93 -8.16
CA ALA A 96 11.55 -26.46 -9.01
C ALA A 96 12.96 -26.05 -8.55
N ALA A 97 13.09 -24.88 -7.93
CA ALA A 97 14.32 -24.39 -7.30
C ALA A 97 14.52 -24.89 -5.84
N GLY A 98 13.67 -25.80 -5.35
CA GLY A 98 13.81 -26.43 -4.04
C GLY A 98 13.23 -25.63 -2.88
N ALA A 99 12.32 -24.69 -3.16
CA ALA A 99 11.51 -24.04 -2.13
C ALA A 99 10.52 -25.05 -1.53
N THR A 100 10.44 -25.06 -0.20
CA THR A 100 9.55 -25.95 0.54
C THR A 100 8.81 -25.19 1.63
N PHE A 101 7.59 -25.61 1.91
CA PHE A 101 6.79 -25.18 3.05
C PHE A 101 6.43 -26.44 3.85
N ASP A 102 6.76 -26.47 5.15
CA ASP A 102 6.62 -27.65 6.03
C ASP A 102 7.21 -28.95 5.44
N GLY A 103 8.37 -28.82 4.79
CA GLY A 103 9.10 -29.95 4.19
C GLY A 103 8.48 -30.50 2.90
N GLN A 104 7.39 -29.91 2.40
CA GLN A 104 6.79 -30.24 1.10
C GLN A 104 7.12 -29.18 0.06
N PRO A 105 7.16 -29.51 -1.24
CA PRO A 105 7.32 -28.52 -2.30
C PRO A 105 6.27 -27.41 -2.19
N LEU A 106 6.68 -26.17 -2.47
CA LEU A 106 5.78 -25.03 -2.40
C LEU A 106 4.62 -25.16 -3.42
N GLU A 107 3.42 -24.85 -2.98
CA GLU A 107 2.17 -24.95 -3.76
C GLU A 107 1.49 -23.59 -3.89
N LEU A 108 0.52 -23.47 -4.81
CA LEU A 108 -0.17 -22.21 -5.10
C LEU A 108 -0.76 -21.56 -3.84
N TRP A 109 -1.42 -22.32 -2.97
CA TRP A 109 -2.08 -21.74 -1.79
C TRP A 109 -1.07 -21.15 -0.78
N HIS A 110 0.18 -21.63 -0.76
CA HIS A 110 1.26 -21.03 0.04
C HIS A 110 1.66 -19.66 -0.51
N VAL A 111 1.72 -19.50 -1.85
CA VAL A 111 1.87 -18.18 -2.49
C VAL A 111 0.62 -17.32 -2.24
N GLY A 112 -0.55 -17.95 -2.07
CA GLY A 112 -1.80 -17.29 -1.67
C GLY A 112 -1.73 -16.62 -0.29
N LEU A 113 -1.01 -17.20 0.69
CA LEU A 113 -0.75 -16.57 2.00
C LEU A 113 -0.04 -15.21 1.84
N VAL A 114 0.87 -15.18 0.86
CA VAL A 114 1.45 -14.05 0.13
C VAL A 114 0.46 -12.99 -0.36
N ALA A 115 -0.11 -13.32 -1.51
CA ALA A 115 -0.89 -12.45 -2.37
C ALA A 115 -2.19 -11.95 -1.72
N ALA A 116 -2.80 -12.74 -0.84
CA ALA A 116 -4.08 -12.45 -0.18
C ALA A 116 -3.92 -12.04 1.29
N ARG A 117 -2.73 -11.60 1.72
CA ARG A 117 -2.46 -11.34 3.14
C ARG A 117 -3.37 -10.27 3.76
N THR A 118 -3.81 -9.26 3.00
CA THR A 118 -4.78 -8.27 3.51
C THR A 118 -6.13 -8.92 3.78
N GLU A 119 -6.57 -9.78 2.86
CA GLU A 119 -7.86 -10.47 2.94
C GLU A 119 -7.85 -11.47 4.10
N ILE A 120 -6.74 -12.20 4.30
CA ILE A 120 -6.58 -13.13 5.43
C ILE A 120 -6.57 -12.37 6.77
N LEU A 121 -5.92 -11.20 6.84
CA LEU A 121 -5.84 -10.39 8.05
C LEU A 121 -7.17 -9.82 8.52
N THR A 122 -8.22 -9.82 7.69
CA THR A 122 -9.58 -9.47 8.14
C THR A 122 -10.11 -10.41 9.23
N LEU A 123 -9.54 -11.62 9.33
CA LEU A 123 -9.84 -12.60 10.38
C LEU A 123 -9.06 -12.36 11.68
N ALA A 124 -8.06 -11.47 11.67
CA ALA A 124 -7.20 -11.24 12.83
C ALA A 124 -7.92 -10.42 13.91
N VAL A 125 -7.63 -10.75 15.16
CA VAL A 125 -8.08 -9.98 16.33
C VAL A 125 -7.09 -8.84 16.65
N GLU A 126 -5.85 -8.99 16.21
CA GLU A 126 -4.74 -8.10 16.55
C GLU A 126 -4.69 -6.83 15.67
N PRO A 127 -4.03 -5.75 16.15
CA PRO A 127 -3.84 -4.52 15.40
C PRO A 127 -3.14 -4.74 14.05
N THR A 128 -3.60 -4.04 13.02
CA THR A 128 -2.89 -3.94 11.74
C THR A 128 -2.02 -2.68 11.72
N PRO A 129 -0.76 -2.74 11.22
CA PRO A 129 0.06 -1.56 10.97
C PRO A 129 -0.66 -0.50 10.10
N GLU A 130 -0.28 0.75 10.31
CA GLU A 130 -0.83 1.90 9.57
C GLU A 130 0.20 2.41 8.54
N CYS A 131 -0.18 3.28 7.60
CA CYS A 131 0.68 3.87 6.57
C CYS A 131 0.25 5.32 6.30
N SER A 132 1.08 6.13 5.65
CA SER A 132 0.73 7.52 5.31
C SER A 132 1.05 7.84 3.85
N THR A 133 0.15 8.55 3.17
CA THR A 133 0.28 8.87 1.74
C THR A 133 -0.04 10.33 1.48
N ILE A 134 0.77 10.97 0.63
CA ILE A 134 0.51 12.29 0.08
C ILE A 134 0.61 12.19 -1.44
N ALA A 135 -0.35 12.76 -2.15
CA ALA A 135 -0.23 13.03 -3.57
C ALA A 135 -0.43 14.53 -3.84
N TYR A 136 0.25 15.03 -4.85
CA TYR A 136 0.04 16.35 -5.41
C TYR A 136 -0.26 16.18 -6.89
N ALA A 137 -1.32 16.82 -7.38
CA ALA A 137 -1.69 16.85 -8.78
C ALA A 137 -1.94 18.29 -9.24
N ALA A 138 -1.32 18.63 -10.36
CA ALA A 138 -1.60 19.78 -11.17
C ALA A 138 -1.37 19.39 -12.64
N PRO A 139 -1.93 20.11 -13.62
CA PRO A 139 -1.71 19.80 -15.03
C PRO A 139 -0.22 19.66 -15.38
N GLY A 140 0.17 18.50 -15.92
CA GLY A 140 1.54 18.13 -16.29
C GLY A 140 2.53 17.97 -15.14
N ARG A 141 2.04 17.91 -13.89
CA ARG A 141 2.86 17.89 -12.66
C ARG A 141 2.13 17.14 -11.54
N THR A 142 2.37 15.84 -11.48
CA THR A 142 1.90 14.97 -10.41
C THR A 142 3.08 14.32 -9.69
N VAL A 143 2.98 14.21 -8.37
CA VAL A 143 3.91 13.45 -7.54
C VAL A 143 3.15 12.73 -6.43
N GLY A 144 3.52 11.48 -6.15
CA GLY A 144 2.97 10.69 -5.04
C GLY A 144 4.07 10.21 -4.12
N VAL A 145 3.87 10.27 -2.82
CA VAL A 145 4.80 9.73 -1.82
C VAL A 145 4.06 8.93 -0.76
N GLN A 146 4.69 7.87 -0.27
CA GLN A 146 4.14 7.01 0.77
C GLN A 146 5.24 6.48 1.71
N THR A 147 4.90 6.38 2.99
CA THR A 147 5.58 5.51 3.95
C THR A 147 4.79 4.21 4.09
N TRP A 148 5.42 3.08 3.76
CA TRP A 148 4.85 1.77 4.01
C TRP A 148 5.31 1.28 5.37
N ASP A 149 4.44 1.39 6.38
CA ASP A 149 4.70 0.85 7.71
C ASP A 149 4.09 -0.54 7.86
N TRP A 150 4.90 -1.45 8.39
CA TRP A 150 4.53 -2.85 8.53
C TRP A 150 5.27 -3.49 9.70
N HIS A 151 5.05 -4.79 9.90
CA HIS A 151 5.76 -5.57 10.90
C HIS A 151 7.27 -5.60 10.59
N ALA A 152 8.11 -5.18 11.53
CA ALA A 152 9.55 -5.09 11.39
C ALA A 152 10.20 -6.45 11.09
N GLU A 153 9.54 -7.54 11.47
CA GLU A 153 9.94 -8.90 11.12
C GLU A 153 9.98 -9.17 9.61
N PHE A 154 9.27 -8.35 8.82
CA PHE A 154 9.21 -8.44 7.36
C PHE A 154 10.13 -7.43 6.66
N ALA A 155 11.06 -6.81 7.38
CA ALA A 155 12.01 -5.85 6.82
C ALA A 155 12.81 -6.42 5.64
N GLU A 156 13.10 -7.74 5.63
CA GLU A 156 13.84 -8.41 4.55
C GLU A 156 12.94 -9.13 3.52
N TYR A 157 11.61 -9.00 3.65
CA TYR A 157 10.65 -9.87 2.96
C TYR A 157 10.09 -9.25 1.68
N TRP A 158 10.74 -8.20 1.19
CA TRP A 158 10.38 -7.47 0.00
C TRP A 158 11.58 -7.26 -0.92
N HIS A 159 11.29 -7.00 -2.18
CA HIS A 159 12.29 -6.81 -3.23
C HIS A 159 11.85 -5.69 -4.17
N TYR A 160 12.83 -5.07 -4.83
CA TYR A 160 12.56 -4.27 -6.01
C TYR A 160 12.23 -5.19 -7.19
N GLN A 161 11.45 -4.69 -8.14
CA GLN A 161 11.15 -5.40 -9.36
C GLN A 161 11.10 -4.48 -10.56
N GLN A 162 11.59 -5.00 -11.69
CA GLN A 162 11.25 -4.52 -13.02
C GLN A 162 10.61 -5.68 -13.77
N VAL A 163 9.36 -5.52 -14.15
CA VAL A 163 8.54 -6.56 -14.76
C VAL A 163 8.32 -6.19 -16.22
N SER A 164 8.67 -7.13 -17.10
CA SER A 164 8.48 -6.98 -18.54
C SER A 164 7.00 -7.17 -18.91
N PRO A 165 6.54 -6.53 -20.02
CA PRO A 165 5.19 -6.75 -20.53
C PRO A 165 4.97 -8.22 -20.84
N CYS A 166 3.76 -8.73 -20.58
CA CYS A 166 3.39 -10.10 -20.90
C CYS A 166 2.02 -10.14 -21.60
N GLY A 167 2.00 -10.65 -22.83
CA GLY A 167 0.81 -10.64 -23.67
C GLY A 167 0.30 -9.24 -24.02
N GLU A 168 -0.81 -9.17 -24.74
CA GLU A 168 -1.55 -7.93 -24.97
C GLU A 168 -2.76 -7.87 -24.03
N PRO A 169 -3.04 -6.73 -23.35
CA PRO A 169 -2.43 -5.41 -23.49
C PRO A 169 -1.32 -5.10 -22.45
N GLY A 170 -0.48 -6.08 -22.09
CA GLY A 170 0.49 -5.98 -20.99
C GLY A 170 1.46 -4.79 -21.09
N LEU A 171 1.80 -4.22 -19.94
CA LEU A 171 2.74 -3.10 -19.78
C LEU A 171 3.95 -3.51 -18.94
N SER A 172 5.09 -2.88 -19.19
CA SER A 172 6.23 -2.95 -18.27
C SER A 172 5.94 -2.08 -17.05
N HIS A 173 6.44 -2.49 -15.89
CA HIS A 173 6.34 -1.71 -14.67
C HIS A 173 7.51 -1.96 -13.73
N ALA A 174 7.77 -0.99 -12.86
CA ALA A 174 8.75 -1.11 -11.80
C ALA A 174 8.19 -0.67 -10.45
N GLY A 175 8.79 -1.16 -9.37
CA GLY A 175 8.41 -0.82 -8.02
C GLY A 175 8.96 -1.82 -7.03
N PHE A 176 8.23 -2.05 -5.95
CA PHE A 176 8.55 -3.10 -5.00
C PHE A 176 7.34 -3.97 -4.71
N ALA A 177 7.60 -5.22 -4.32
CA ALA A 177 6.60 -6.17 -3.88
C ALA A 177 7.22 -7.08 -2.82
N GLU A 178 6.36 -7.81 -2.11
CA GLU A 178 6.84 -8.87 -1.23
C GLU A 178 7.02 -10.17 -1.98
N TYR A 179 7.95 -10.99 -1.50
CA TYR A 179 8.29 -12.23 -2.18
C TYR A 179 7.06 -13.12 -2.34
N GLY A 180 6.73 -13.44 -3.59
CA GLY A 180 5.56 -14.23 -3.97
C GLY A 180 4.38 -13.40 -4.50
N MET A 181 4.37 -12.08 -4.29
CA MET A 181 3.39 -11.18 -4.90
C MET A 181 3.77 -10.84 -6.35
N LEU A 182 2.74 -10.54 -7.16
CA LEU A 182 2.93 -10.09 -8.55
C LEU A 182 3.17 -8.57 -8.64
N GLY A 183 2.55 -7.80 -7.74
CA GLY A 183 2.62 -6.35 -7.68
C GLY A 183 2.18 -5.81 -6.33
N LYS A 184 2.55 -4.56 -6.06
CA LYS A 184 2.18 -3.82 -4.85
C LYS A 184 2.24 -2.32 -5.13
N ILE A 185 3.34 -1.63 -4.81
CA ILE A 185 3.52 -0.20 -5.11
C ILE A 185 4.46 -0.07 -6.28
N GLY A 186 4.08 0.72 -7.28
CA GLY A 186 4.84 0.79 -8.52
C GLY A 186 4.36 1.89 -9.47
N LEU A 187 5.06 1.96 -10.60
CA LEU A 187 4.77 2.80 -11.76
C LEU A 187 4.89 1.94 -13.02
N ASN A 188 3.97 2.10 -13.97
CA ASN A 188 4.02 1.42 -15.27
C ASN A 188 4.51 2.34 -16.41
N SER A 189 4.82 1.75 -17.57
CA SER A 189 5.33 2.46 -18.76
C SER A 189 4.32 3.43 -19.40
N ALA A 190 3.05 3.37 -19.00
CA ALA A 190 2.06 4.36 -19.43
C ALA A 190 2.00 5.58 -18.50
N GLY A 191 2.83 5.62 -17.45
CA GLY A 191 2.80 6.71 -16.47
C GLY A 191 1.67 6.58 -15.45
N VAL A 192 1.20 5.38 -15.15
CA VAL A 192 0.22 5.13 -14.07
C VAL A 192 0.93 4.49 -12.89
N GLY A 193 0.90 5.17 -11.74
CA GLY A 193 1.44 4.71 -10.48
C GLY A 193 0.35 4.39 -9.47
N VAL A 194 0.63 3.45 -8.56
CA VAL A 194 -0.29 3.06 -7.49
C VAL A 194 0.42 2.96 -6.15
N MET A 195 -0.27 3.40 -5.09
CA MET A 195 0.11 3.25 -3.68
C MET A 195 -1.09 2.72 -2.89
N LEU A 196 -0.87 2.18 -1.68
CA LEU A 196 -1.90 1.48 -0.90
C LEU A 196 -1.87 1.86 0.58
N ASN A 197 -3.04 2.11 1.18
CA ASN A 197 -3.19 2.06 2.63
C ASN A 197 -4.33 1.10 2.99
N ILE A 198 -4.16 0.31 4.05
CA ILE A 198 -5.24 -0.57 4.55
C ILE A 198 -6.25 0.27 5.31
N LEU A 199 -7.54 -0.01 5.11
CA LEU A 199 -8.67 0.53 5.87
C LEU A 199 -9.39 -0.61 6.58
N LYS A 200 -10.36 -0.27 7.43
CA LYS A 200 -11.14 -1.28 8.16
C LYS A 200 -12.61 -0.93 8.17
N ASN A 201 -13.41 -1.86 7.69
CA ASN A 201 -14.86 -1.86 7.86
C ASN A 201 -15.27 -3.04 8.74
N ARG A 202 -16.35 -2.88 9.51
CA ARG A 202 -16.95 -3.98 10.30
C ARG A 202 -17.33 -5.18 9.44
N ASP A 203 -17.72 -4.93 8.20
CA ASP A 203 -18.23 -5.95 7.29
C ASP A 203 -17.11 -6.56 6.41
N ASP A 204 -15.84 -6.22 6.68
CA ASP A 204 -14.67 -6.85 6.05
C ASP A 204 -14.65 -8.36 6.29
N ALA A 205 -14.28 -9.11 5.25
CA ALA A 205 -14.22 -10.56 5.28
C ALA A 205 -13.07 -11.11 4.43
N ALA A 206 -12.62 -12.32 4.77
CA ALA A 206 -11.64 -13.05 3.98
C ALA A 206 -12.24 -13.52 2.66
N GLY A 207 -11.38 -13.70 1.65
CA GLY A 207 -11.79 -13.97 0.28
C GLY A 207 -11.79 -12.69 -0.56
N GLY A 208 -12.61 -12.70 -1.62
CA GLY A 208 -12.64 -11.59 -2.59
C GLY A 208 -11.36 -11.50 -3.43
N VAL A 209 -11.36 -10.60 -4.40
CA VAL A 209 -10.16 -10.31 -5.20
C VAL A 209 -9.13 -9.65 -4.28
N PRO A 210 -7.89 -10.19 -4.16
CA PRO A 210 -6.87 -9.58 -3.33
C PRO A 210 -6.52 -8.16 -3.76
N VAL A 211 -6.43 -7.22 -2.82
CA VAL A 211 -6.07 -5.82 -3.14
C VAL A 211 -4.71 -5.70 -3.85
N HIS A 212 -3.75 -6.58 -3.50
CA HIS A 212 -2.44 -6.64 -4.14
C HIS A 212 -2.51 -7.15 -5.59
N ALA A 213 -3.44 -8.05 -5.91
CA ALA A 213 -3.71 -8.49 -7.27
C ALA A 213 -4.43 -7.38 -8.09
N LEU A 214 -5.22 -6.54 -7.42
CA LEU A 214 -5.83 -5.37 -8.03
C LEU A 214 -4.76 -4.34 -8.44
N LEU A 215 -3.84 -4.02 -7.52
CA LEU A 215 -2.66 -3.18 -7.78
C LEU A 215 -1.81 -3.72 -8.93
N ALA A 216 -1.52 -5.02 -8.93
CA ALA A 216 -0.79 -5.68 -10.01
C ALA A 216 -1.53 -5.58 -11.36
N GLY A 217 -2.87 -5.74 -11.34
CA GLY A 217 -3.71 -5.59 -12.52
C GLY A 217 -3.69 -4.18 -13.11
N VAL A 218 -3.68 -3.14 -12.26
CA VAL A 218 -3.52 -1.75 -12.68
C VAL A 218 -2.14 -1.53 -13.30
N LEU A 219 -1.07 -1.96 -12.62
CA LEU A 219 0.30 -1.80 -13.14
C LEU A 219 0.50 -2.52 -14.48
N ASP A 220 -0.07 -3.71 -14.66
CA ASP A 220 0.07 -4.51 -15.88
C ASP A 220 -0.75 -3.96 -17.06
N ARG A 221 -1.82 -3.17 -16.84
CA ARG A 221 -2.78 -2.85 -17.90
C ARG A 221 -3.21 -1.39 -18.05
N ALA A 222 -3.26 -0.61 -16.97
CA ALA A 222 -3.85 0.72 -17.02
C ALA A 222 -2.97 1.70 -17.80
N ARG A 223 -3.55 2.41 -18.77
CA ARG A 223 -2.86 3.44 -19.56
C ARG A 223 -3.21 4.86 -19.15
N SER A 224 -4.18 5.02 -18.26
CA SER A 224 -4.62 6.28 -17.70
C SER A 224 -5.14 6.08 -16.28
N VAL A 225 -5.36 7.18 -15.56
CA VAL A 225 -6.04 7.17 -14.26
C VAL A 225 -7.43 6.56 -14.42
N GLU A 226 -8.22 6.98 -15.41
CA GLU A 226 -9.55 6.43 -15.67
C GLU A 226 -9.55 4.92 -15.95
N GLU A 227 -8.61 4.41 -16.74
CA GLU A 227 -8.49 2.95 -16.95
C GLU A 227 -8.12 2.22 -15.66
N ALA A 228 -7.31 2.82 -14.79
CA ALA A 228 -7.03 2.26 -13.48
C ALA A 228 -8.28 2.21 -12.60
N LEU A 229 -9.11 3.26 -12.61
CA LEU A 229 -10.39 3.30 -11.90
C LEU A 229 -11.35 2.22 -12.42
N ASP A 230 -11.45 2.04 -13.75
CA ASP A 230 -12.27 0.99 -14.34
C ASP A 230 -11.81 -0.41 -13.92
N ILE A 231 -10.50 -0.64 -13.84
CA ILE A 231 -9.94 -1.90 -13.33
C ILE A 231 -10.31 -2.08 -11.85
N ILE A 232 -10.15 -1.05 -11.03
CA ILE A 232 -10.48 -1.08 -9.60
C ILE A 232 -11.96 -1.42 -9.38
N ASP A 233 -12.86 -0.73 -10.08
CA ASP A 233 -14.31 -0.91 -9.92
C ASP A 233 -14.83 -2.24 -10.49
N SER A 234 -14.06 -2.90 -11.35
CA SER A 234 -14.43 -4.20 -11.93
C SER A 234 -14.21 -5.38 -10.97
N ALA A 235 -13.44 -5.19 -9.88
CA ALA A 235 -13.09 -6.25 -8.95
C ALA A 235 -14.06 -6.30 -7.78
N HIS A 236 -14.48 -7.51 -7.40
CA HIS A 236 -15.23 -7.71 -6.16
C HIS A 236 -14.26 -7.95 -4.99
N THR A 237 -14.03 -6.92 -4.19
CA THR A 237 -13.20 -6.96 -2.97
C THR A 237 -14.08 -7.14 -1.74
N THR A 238 -13.56 -7.84 -0.72
CA THR A 238 -14.23 -8.00 0.58
C THR A 238 -13.41 -7.45 1.75
N SER A 239 -12.24 -6.87 1.45
CA SER A 239 -11.34 -6.21 2.40
C SER A 239 -11.30 -4.71 2.10
N SER A 240 -11.19 -3.89 3.14
CA SER A 240 -11.17 -2.44 3.00
C SER A 240 -9.75 -1.91 2.78
N SER A 241 -9.61 -0.94 1.88
CA SER A 241 -8.33 -0.30 1.54
C SER A 241 -8.57 1.02 0.82
N VAL A 242 -7.53 1.85 0.71
CA VAL A 242 -7.50 2.95 -0.26
C VAL A 242 -6.36 2.73 -1.23
N ILE A 243 -6.67 2.81 -2.53
CA ILE A 243 -5.67 2.81 -3.59
C ILE A 243 -5.49 4.26 -4.06
N THR A 244 -4.28 4.78 -3.90
CA THR A 244 -3.93 6.07 -4.50
C THR A 244 -3.38 5.83 -5.89
N VAL A 245 -4.08 6.31 -6.91
CA VAL A 245 -3.66 6.28 -8.32
C VAL A 245 -3.09 7.63 -8.69
N VAL A 246 -1.91 7.64 -9.30
CA VAL A 246 -1.25 8.86 -9.82
C VAL A 246 -0.98 8.68 -11.32
N GLY A 247 -1.36 9.67 -12.12
CA GLY A 247 -1.02 9.79 -13.54
C GLY A 247 -0.27 11.09 -13.83
N CYS A 248 0.06 11.37 -15.09
CA CYS A 248 0.82 12.57 -15.45
C CYS A 248 0.12 13.90 -15.10
N ASP A 249 -1.22 13.92 -15.13
CA ASP A 249 -2.00 15.14 -14.99
C ASP A 249 -2.97 15.14 -13.79
N ASP A 250 -3.13 13.99 -13.13
CA ASP A 250 -4.19 13.77 -12.15
C ASP A 250 -3.80 12.73 -11.09
N ALA A 251 -4.46 12.79 -9.94
CA ALA A 251 -4.35 11.82 -8.87
C ALA A 251 -5.72 11.59 -8.23
N VAL A 252 -6.01 10.34 -7.87
CA VAL A 252 -7.27 9.93 -7.25
C VAL A 252 -6.99 8.96 -6.12
N MET A 253 -7.63 9.15 -4.98
CA MET A 253 -7.64 8.16 -3.90
C MET A 253 -8.97 7.43 -3.92
N VAL A 254 -8.94 6.12 -4.14
CA VAL A 254 -10.14 5.27 -4.21
C VAL A 254 -10.28 4.50 -2.91
N GLU A 255 -11.21 4.91 -2.06
CA GLU A 255 -11.61 4.14 -0.89
C GLU A 255 -12.46 2.96 -1.33
N ILE A 256 -12.13 1.79 -0.80
CA ILE A 256 -12.73 0.51 -1.14
C ILE A 256 -13.23 -0.12 0.16
N SER A 257 -14.47 -0.60 0.15
CA SER A 257 -15.05 -1.41 1.21
C SER A 257 -15.90 -2.54 0.61
N PRO A 258 -16.42 -3.47 1.43
CA PRO A 258 -17.38 -4.48 0.97
C PRO A 258 -18.65 -3.88 0.34
N HIS A 259 -18.92 -2.59 0.53
CA HIS A 259 -20.10 -1.90 0.02
C HIS A 259 -19.86 -1.16 -1.31
N GLY A 260 -18.62 -1.13 -1.80
CA GLY A 260 -18.26 -0.51 -3.08
C GLY A 260 -17.08 0.45 -2.94
N THR A 261 -16.96 1.36 -3.92
CA THR A 261 -15.84 2.30 -4.03
C THR A 261 -16.31 3.75 -3.96
N SER A 262 -15.48 4.62 -3.38
CA SER A 262 -15.65 6.08 -3.38
C SER A 262 -14.36 6.75 -3.81
N ARG A 263 -14.47 7.82 -4.61
CA ARG A 263 -13.33 8.50 -5.23
C ARG A 263 -13.12 9.86 -4.58
N LEU A 264 -11.89 10.13 -4.13
CA LEU A 264 -11.46 11.40 -3.59
C LEU A 264 -10.56 12.09 -4.63
N ARG A 265 -10.93 13.31 -5.03
CA ARG A 265 -10.22 14.14 -6.00
C ARG A 265 -9.93 15.51 -5.39
N HIS A 266 -8.89 16.18 -5.89
CA HIS A 266 -8.46 17.49 -5.37
C HIS A 266 -9.51 18.62 -5.58
N ASP A 267 -10.45 18.44 -6.50
CA ASP A 267 -11.55 19.38 -6.81
C ASP A 267 -12.83 19.13 -6.02
N SER A 268 -12.86 18.12 -5.14
CA SER A 268 -13.98 17.90 -4.23
C SER A 268 -13.99 19.01 -3.17
N GLU A 269 -15.13 19.69 -2.97
CA GLU A 269 -15.27 20.80 -2.01
C GLU A 269 -14.64 20.47 -0.65
N VAL A 270 -13.71 21.34 -0.21
CA VAL A 270 -13.00 21.25 1.07
C VAL A 270 -13.97 21.08 2.24
N VAL A 271 -14.06 19.88 2.81
CA VAL A 271 -14.68 19.69 4.13
C VAL A 271 -13.56 19.76 5.17
N ALA A 272 -13.42 20.89 5.84
CA ALA A 272 -12.43 21.03 6.91
C ALA A 272 -12.68 19.99 8.02
N LEU A 273 -11.64 19.27 8.46
CA LEU A 273 -11.62 18.59 9.75
C LEU A 273 -11.55 19.66 10.86
N GLY A 274 -12.68 20.28 11.15
CA GLY A 274 -12.74 21.42 12.06
C GLY A 274 -14.14 22.00 12.19
N GLY A 275 -15.02 21.26 12.88
CA GLY A 275 -16.20 21.86 13.49
C GLY A 275 -15.79 22.66 14.73
N GLU A 276 -16.31 23.89 14.85
CA GLU A 276 -16.16 24.82 15.98
C GLU A 276 -16.26 24.15 17.37
N PRO A 277 -15.59 24.68 18.41
CA PRO A 277 -15.67 24.15 19.77
C PRO A 277 -17.10 24.27 20.32
N ILE A 278 -17.67 23.13 20.73
CA ILE A 278 -18.95 23.08 21.44
C ILE A 278 -18.75 23.73 22.83
N GLY A 279 -19.17 25.00 22.95
CA GLY A 279 -19.39 25.67 24.23
C GLY A 279 -20.49 24.99 25.07
N PRO A 280 -20.60 25.30 26.38
CA PRO A 280 -21.19 24.38 27.35
C PRO A 280 -22.71 24.28 27.18
N GLY A 281 -23.16 23.12 26.71
CA GLY A 281 -24.57 22.72 26.66
C GLY A 281 -24.68 21.22 26.41
N THR A 282 -24.90 20.45 27.48
CA THR A 282 -25.16 19.01 27.47
C THR A 282 -26.56 18.68 26.89
N PRO A 283 -26.91 17.41 26.56
CA PRO A 283 -27.19 16.95 25.20
C PRO A 283 -28.65 16.46 25.01
N ALA A 284 -29.03 16.07 23.79
CA ALA A 284 -30.13 15.12 23.60
C ALA A 284 -30.05 14.31 22.27
N PRO A 285 -30.64 13.09 22.22
CA PRO A 285 -30.35 12.05 21.24
C PRO A 285 -31.45 11.85 20.16
N ASN A 286 -31.09 11.03 19.17
CA ASN A 286 -31.92 10.23 18.25
C ASN A 286 -32.60 10.86 17.01
N SER A 287 -32.36 10.13 15.92
CA SER A 287 -33.26 9.76 14.82
C SER A 287 -33.78 10.85 13.88
N GLY A 288 -33.27 10.83 12.65
CA GLY A 288 -33.90 11.44 11.48
C GLY A 288 -33.18 11.02 10.21
N GLY A 289 -33.73 10.03 9.50
CA GLY A 289 -33.22 9.58 8.21
C GLY A 289 -33.29 10.67 7.14
N PHE A 290 -32.43 10.57 6.13
CA PHE A 290 -32.45 11.40 4.93
C PHE A 290 -32.49 10.51 3.66
N PRO A 291 -33.09 11.01 2.56
CA PRO A 291 -33.66 10.18 1.53
C PRO A 291 -32.60 9.62 0.58
N HIS A 292 -32.80 8.36 0.17
CA HIS A 292 -32.13 7.76 -0.97
C HIS A 292 -32.48 8.52 -2.26
N GLY A 293 -31.45 9.01 -2.96
CA GLY A 293 -31.49 9.36 -4.38
C GLY A 293 -30.33 8.66 -5.10
N PRO A 294 -30.50 8.19 -6.34
CA PRO A 294 -29.41 7.58 -7.10
C PRO A 294 -28.54 8.70 -7.69
N GLY A 295 -27.29 8.78 -7.23
CA GLY A 295 -26.31 9.74 -7.73
C GLY A 295 -25.13 9.82 -6.79
N GLY A 296 -24.10 9.01 -7.04
CA GLY A 296 -22.80 9.12 -6.38
C GLY A 296 -22.24 10.51 -6.64
N GLY A 297 -22.06 11.28 -5.57
CA GLY A 297 -21.44 12.59 -5.62
C GLY A 297 -20.10 12.51 -4.92
N ASP A 298 -19.02 12.64 -5.69
CA ASP A 298 -17.65 12.78 -5.19
C ASP A 298 -17.59 13.92 -4.15
N ARG A 299 -17.44 13.56 -2.87
CA ARG A 299 -17.20 14.51 -1.78
C ARG A 299 -16.08 13.95 -0.92
N GLY A 300 -14.94 14.60 -0.91
CA GLY A 300 -13.74 14.18 -0.19
C GLY A 300 -13.06 15.38 0.44
N ILE A 301 -12.40 15.18 1.58
CA ILE A 301 -11.60 16.22 2.24
C ILE A 301 -10.30 16.37 1.47
N ALA A 302 -10.21 17.38 0.60
CA ALA A 302 -8.97 17.75 -0.08
C ALA A 302 -8.20 18.80 0.74
N ALA A 303 -6.90 18.58 0.92
CA ALA A 303 -6.00 19.65 1.28
C ALA A 303 -5.93 20.62 0.08
N SER A 304 -6.39 21.85 0.28
CA SER A 304 -6.43 22.92 -0.72
C SER A 304 -5.19 22.97 -1.63
N GLY A 305 -5.37 23.21 -2.94
CA GLY A 305 -4.26 23.53 -3.86
C GLY A 305 -3.60 22.34 -4.56
N GLY A 306 -4.36 21.28 -4.86
CA GLY A 306 -3.86 20.11 -5.63
C GLY A 306 -3.37 18.94 -4.77
N PHE A 307 -3.47 19.03 -3.44
CA PHE A 307 -3.01 17.98 -2.53
C PHE A 307 -4.12 16.99 -2.18
N LEU A 308 -3.73 15.72 -2.09
CA LEU A 308 -4.51 14.62 -1.55
C LEU A 308 -3.70 13.96 -0.46
N ILE A 309 -4.35 13.64 0.67
CA ILE A 309 -3.71 12.95 1.79
C ILE A 309 -4.59 11.81 2.28
N HIS A 310 -3.95 10.72 2.66
CA HIS A 310 -4.64 9.61 3.29
C HIS A 310 -3.76 8.92 4.32
N THR A 311 -4.41 8.43 5.38
CA THR A 311 -3.82 7.55 6.38
C THR A 311 -4.55 6.21 6.36
N ASN A 312 -5.22 5.79 7.43
CA ASN A 312 -5.85 4.47 7.54
C ASN A 312 -7.26 4.51 8.16
N HIS A 313 -8.05 5.52 7.82
CA HIS A 313 -9.47 5.61 8.17
C HIS A 313 -10.23 6.13 6.95
N PHE A 314 -11.51 5.76 6.81
CA PHE A 314 -12.34 6.27 5.73
C PHE A 314 -12.59 7.78 5.91
N ILE A 315 -12.42 8.53 4.82
CA ILE A 315 -12.65 9.96 4.69
C ILE A 315 -13.92 10.22 3.87
N ALA A 316 -14.24 9.37 2.89
CA ALA A 316 -15.41 9.56 2.04
C ALA A 316 -16.70 9.52 2.89
N PRO A 317 -17.61 10.51 2.79
CA PRO A 317 -18.82 10.57 3.58
C PRO A 317 -19.76 9.38 3.40
N ASP A 318 -19.74 8.76 2.22
CA ASP A 318 -20.57 7.60 1.88
C ASP A 318 -19.93 6.25 2.27
N GLN A 319 -18.67 6.24 2.72
CA GLN A 319 -17.98 5.05 3.25
C GLN A 319 -17.97 4.99 4.78
N GLN A 320 -18.65 5.93 5.46
CA GLN A 320 -18.61 6.02 6.93
C GLN A 320 -19.42 4.90 7.63
N ASP A 321 -20.38 4.27 6.96
CA ASP A 321 -21.14 3.17 7.58
C ASP A 321 -20.25 1.92 7.74
N GLY A 322 -20.10 1.49 8.98
CA GLY A 322 -19.23 0.37 9.34
C GLY A 322 -17.74 0.71 9.38
N ALA A 323 -17.33 1.95 9.09
CA ALA A 323 -15.94 2.38 9.19
C ALA A 323 -15.40 2.20 10.63
N LEU A 324 -14.21 1.63 10.75
CA LEU A 324 -13.54 1.37 12.02
C LEU A 324 -12.07 1.83 11.96
N PRO A 325 -11.47 2.25 13.09
CA PRO A 325 -10.03 2.37 13.16
C PRO A 325 -9.38 0.98 13.06
N LEU A 326 -8.15 0.89 12.53
CA LEU A 326 -7.42 -0.38 12.41
C LEU A 326 -7.18 -1.06 13.76
N SER A 327 -7.06 -0.27 14.83
CA SER A 327 -6.93 -0.74 16.21
C SER A 327 -7.51 0.26 17.21
N ALA A 328 -7.72 -0.18 18.45
CA ALA A 328 -8.18 0.70 19.54
C ALA A 328 -7.18 1.82 19.89
N THR A 329 -5.92 1.68 19.48
CA THR A 329 -4.84 2.66 19.69
C THR A 329 -4.42 3.33 18.38
N SER A 330 -5.26 3.27 17.34
CA SER A 330 -5.01 3.93 16.06
C SER A 330 -4.76 5.41 16.26
N ARG A 331 -3.76 5.96 15.56
CA ARG A 331 -3.45 7.41 15.54
C ARG A 331 -3.63 7.98 14.13
N SER A 332 -4.45 7.32 13.32
CA SER A 332 -4.71 7.64 11.91
C SER A 332 -5.23 9.06 11.69
N GLU A 333 -6.14 9.53 12.54
CA GLU A 333 -6.69 10.90 12.50
C GLU A 333 -5.66 11.96 12.95
N GLU A 334 -4.81 11.63 13.92
CA GLU A 334 -3.76 12.55 14.37
C GLU A 334 -2.70 12.74 13.28
N ARG A 335 -2.33 11.66 12.58
CA ARG A 335 -1.38 11.69 11.45
C ARG A 335 -1.92 12.51 10.29
N ILE A 336 -3.19 12.33 9.91
CA ILE A 336 -3.77 13.12 8.80
C ILE A 336 -3.86 14.61 9.16
N SER A 337 -4.20 14.93 10.42
CA SER A 337 -4.28 16.32 10.90
C SER A 337 -2.91 17.00 10.88
N LEU A 338 -1.86 16.30 11.31
CA LEU A 338 -0.48 16.80 11.25
C LEU A 338 -0.04 17.07 9.81
N LEU A 339 -0.35 16.15 8.89
CA LEU A 339 0.01 16.31 7.47
C LEU A 339 -0.77 17.45 6.81
N ASP A 340 -2.06 17.61 7.11
CA ASP A 340 -2.88 18.73 6.62
C ASP A 340 -2.32 20.07 7.11
N GLU A 341 -1.98 20.20 8.39
CA GLU A 341 -1.35 21.42 8.93
C GLU A 341 -0.05 21.76 8.21
N ARG A 342 0.83 20.77 8.03
CA ARG A 342 2.13 20.92 7.34
C ARG A 342 1.95 21.31 5.88
N LEU A 343 0.99 20.71 5.18
CA LEU A 343 0.69 21.01 3.78
C LEU A 343 0.08 22.40 3.61
N ARG A 344 -0.82 22.84 4.50
CA ARG A 344 -1.33 24.22 4.51
C ARG A 344 -0.20 25.22 4.73
N GLY A 345 0.70 24.94 5.67
CA GLY A 345 1.91 25.75 5.89
C GLY A 345 2.78 25.84 4.63
N PHE A 346 3.05 24.71 3.99
CA PHE A 346 3.82 24.63 2.74
C PHE A 346 3.12 25.37 1.58
N ALA A 347 1.80 25.23 1.44
CA ALA A 347 1.03 25.90 0.43
C ALA A 347 1.10 27.42 0.61
N VAL A 348 0.98 27.93 1.84
CA VAL A 348 1.10 29.38 2.11
C VAL A 348 2.47 29.92 1.73
N THR A 349 3.56 29.18 2.00
CA THR A 349 4.91 29.62 1.63
C THR A 349 5.18 29.52 0.12
N SER A 350 4.52 28.59 -0.57
CA SER A 350 4.73 28.32 -2.00
C SER A 350 3.77 29.10 -2.91
N SER A 351 2.63 29.58 -2.39
CA SER A 351 1.59 30.32 -3.14
C SER A 351 1.92 31.78 -3.43
N ALA A 352 3.14 32.25 -3.16
CA ALA A 352 3.61 33.51 -3.72
C ALA A 352 3.64 33.34 -5.25
N GLU A 353 2.76 34.03 -5.97
CA GLU A 353 2.51 33.88 -7.42
C GLU A 353 3.78 33.51 -8.22
N GLY A 354 3.88 32.24 -8.63
CA GLY A 354 5.04 31.70 -9.37
C GLY A 354 6.04 30.86 -8.56
N GLY A 355 5.73 30.50 -7.29
CA GLY A 355 6.52 29.57 -6.50
C GLY A 355 6.57 28.16 -7.12
N PRO A 356 7.65 27.37 -6.86
CA PRO A 356 7.81 26.04 -7.43
C PRO A 356 6.73 25.09 -6.90
N HIS A 357 6.18 24.24 -7.79
CA HIS A 357 5.38 23.08 -7.39
C HIS A 357 6.21 22.15 -6.50
N PRO A 358 5.61 21.45 -5.52
CA PRO A 358 6.35 20.54 -4.65
C PRO A 358 6.97 19.40 -5.47
N GLY A 359 8.24 19.12 -5.22
CA GLY A 359 8.89 17.88 -5.64
C GLY A 359 8.65 16.75 -4.63
N ALA A 360 9.06 15.54 -5.00
CA ALA A 360 8.97 14.38 -4.11
C ALA A 360 9.73 14.57 -2.79
N ASP A 361 10.90 15.21 -2.83
CA ASP A 361 11.70 15.48 -1.62
C ASP A 361 11.00 16.47 -0.68
N ASP A 362 10.27 17.46 -1.22
CA ASP A 362 9.48 18.39 -0.41
C ASP A 362 8.39 17.64 0.35
N LEU A 363 7.64 16.77 -0.34
CA LEU A 363 6.57 15.99 0.30
C LEU A 363 7.11 14.99 1.33
N LEU A 364 8.19 14.28 1.01
CA LEU A 364 8.81 13.35 1.95
C LEU A 364 9.35 14.07 3.20
N ALA A 365 9.87 15.28 3.08
CA ALA A 365 10.30 16.08 4.22
C ALA A 365 9.13 16.44 5.15
N LEU A 366 7.92 16.64 4.61
CA LEU A 366 6.70 16.86 5.41
C LEU A 366 6.25 15.59 6.15
N MET A 367 6.66 14.41 5.70
CA MET A 367 6.33 13.13 6.34
C MET A 367 7.27 12.75 7.49
N CYS A 368 8.43 13.39 7.63
CA CYS A 368 9.36 13.15 8.74
C CYS A 368 8.74 13.47 10.09
N THR A 369 8.79 12.54 11.06
CA THR A 369 8.22 12.75 12.40
C THR A 369 9.27 12.65 13.49
N GLY A 370 9.21 13.60 14.42
CA GLY A 370 10.06 13.68 15.60
C GLY A 370 9.35 13.28 16.89
N THR A 371 10.04 13.48 18.02
CA THR A 371 9.48 13.22 19.36
C THR A 371 8.28 14.13 19.62
N GLY A 372 7.11 13.54 19.86
CA GLY A 372 5.87 14.25 20.18
C GLY A 372 4.91 14.42 18.99
N ASP A 373 5.39 14.19 17.76
CA ASP A 373 4.54 14.18 16.58
C ASP A 373 3.60 12.95 16.57
N ALA A 374 2.50 13.06 15.82
CA ALA A 374 1.76 11.88 15.38
C ALA A 374 2.67 11.03 14.45
N PRO A 375 2.74 9.70 14.61
CA PRO A 375 3.79 8.88 14.00
C PRO A 375 3.49 8.55 12.52
N VAL A 376 3.61 9.54 11.63
CA VAL A 376 3.58 9.36 10.16
C VAL A 376 4.64 8.37 9.70
N CYS A 377 5.80 8.40 10.35
CA CYS A 377 6.83 7.38 10.29
C CYS A 377 6.99 6.73 11.66
N THR A 378 7.34 5.44 11.69
CA THR A 378 7.43 4.67 12.93
C THR A 378 8.70 3.84 12.99
N SER A 379 9.20 3.61 14.20
CA SER A 379 10.35 2.76 14.47
C SER A 379 9.90 1.66 15.42
N ALA A 380 10.36 0.43 15.17
CA ALA A 380 9.96 -0.71 15.99
C ALA A 380 10.42 -0.55 17.44
N ASP A 381 9.50 -0.78 18.37
CA ASP A 381 9.87 -1.06 19.76
C ASP A 381 10.49 -2.46 19.83
N ALA A 382 11.80 -2.54 20.00
CA ALA A 382 12.54 -3.81 20.09
C ALA A 382 12.07 -4.71 21.25
N HIS A 383 11.34 -4.18 22.23
CA HIS A 383 10.79 -4.92 23.35
C HIS A 383 9.34 -5.39 23.14
N ALA A 384 8.67 -4.92 22.09
CA ALA A 384 7.34 -5.40 21.75
C ALA A 384 7.40 -6.87 21.27
N PRO A 385 6.36 -7.67 21.57
CA PRO A 385 6.34 -9.06 21.15
C PRO A 385 6.23 -9.18 19.61
N PHE A 386 6.52 -10.39 19.11
CA PHE A 386 6.31 -10.74 17.71
C PHE A 386 4.91 -10.32 17.21
N GLY A 387 4.85 -9.73 16.03
CA GLY A 387 3.60 -9.26 15.42
C GLY A 387 3.09 -7.93 15.97
N ARG A 388 3.79 -7.30 16.92
CA ARG A 388 3.46 -5.96 17.44
C ARG A 388 4.57 -4.92 17.25
N ARG A 389 5.63 -5.28 16.53
CA ARG A 389 6.77 -4.42 16.21
C ARG A 389 6.51 -3.72 14.88
N THR A 390 5.98 -2.50 14.91
CA THR A 390 5.69 -1.74 13.68
C THR A 390 6.82 -0.77 13.34
N ALA A 391 7.32 -0.81 12.11
CA ALA A 391 8.31 0.12 11.60
C ALA A 391 7.96 0.58 10.17
N THR A 392 8.39 1.78 9.79
CA THR A 392 8.40 2.20 8.38
C THR A 392 9.43 1.37 7.64
N LEU A 393 8.99 0.50 6.74
CA LEU A 393 9.87 -0.41 6.02
C LEU A 393 10.39 0.19 4.72
N VAL A 394 9.57 0.97 4.03
CA VAL A 394 9.90 1.56 2.73
C VAL A 394 9.35 2.98 2.64
N THR A 395 10.18 3.88 2.13
CA THR A 395 9.81 5.22 1.69
C THR A 395 9.76 5.25 0.16
N VAL A 396 8.64 5.71 -0.40
CA VAL A 396 8.39 5.72 -1.84
C VAL A 396 8.12 7.13 -2.34
N ALA A 397 8.62 7.42 -3.54
CA ALA A 397 8.25 8.57 -4.35
C ALA A 397 8.00 8.15 -5.81
N ILE A 398 6.88 8.57 -6.37
CA ILE A 398 6.48 8.33 -7.76
C ILE A 398 6.32 9.67 -8.45
N ASP A 399 7.00 9.85 -9.59
CA ASP A 399 6.82 10.98 -10.50
C ASP A 399 6.45 10.42 -11.89
N PRO A 400 5.14 10.37 -12.22
CA PRO A 400 4.66 9.91 -13.51
C PRO A 400 5.19 10.73 -14.70
N ASN A 401 5.41 12.04 -14.51
CA ASN A 401 5.85 12.93 -15.58
C ASN A 401 7.32 12.70 -15.93
N ALA A 402 8.14 12.37 -14.94
CA ALA A 402 9.51 11.93 -15.15
C ALA A 402 9.59 10.46 -15.60
N GLY A 403 8.50 9.68 -15.44
CA GLY A 403 8.50 8.24 -15.63
C GLY A 403 9.39 7.55 -14.61
N THR A 404 9.40 8.01 -13.35
CA THR A 404 10.31 7.48 -12.32
C THR A 404 9.59 7.06 -11.06
N ILE A 405 10.08 5.97 -10.46
CA ILE A 405 9.79 5.58 -9.08
C ILE A 405 11.09 5.47 -8.30
N ARG A 406 11.17 6.15 -7.16
CA ARG A 406 12.29 6.13 -6.24
C ARG A 406 11.86 5.52 -4.92
N MET A 407 12.68 4.60 -4.40
CA MET A 407 12.39 3.86 -3.18
C MET A 407 13.62 3.81 -2.28
N SER A 408 13.40 3.86 -0.98
CA SER A 408 14.43 3.74 0.06
C SER A 408 13.95 2.76 1.11
N PRO A 409 14.79 1.81 1.55
CA PRO A 409 14.55 1.08 2.80
C PRO A 409 14.47 2.08 3.97
N GLY A 410 13.57 1.81 4.91
CA GLY A 410 13.36 2.64 6.08
C GLY A 410 12.50 3.90 5.84
N SER A 411 12.55 4.78 6.82
CA SER A 411 11.77 6.00 6.94
C SER A 411 12.38 7.19 6.19
N PRO A 412 11.57 8.21 5.83
CA PRO A 412 12.06 9.49 5.33
C PRO A 412 13.09 10.14 6.27
N ARG A 413 12.96 9.94 7.59
CA ARG A 413 13.93 10.42 8.59
C ARG A 413 15.32 9.83 8.35
N GLU A 414 15.40 8.53 8.11
CA GLU A 414 16.66 7.85 7.78
C GLU A 414 17.19 8.30 6.42
N LEU A 415 16.30 8.52 5.44
CA LEU A 415 16.65 9.05 4.12
C LEU A 415 17.28 10.46 4.19
N PHE A 416 16.74 11.35 5.03
CA PHE A 416 17.22 12.73 5.17
C PHE A 416 18.30 12.90 6.26
N GLY A 417 18.46 11.93 7.16
CA GLY A 417 19.42 11.99 8.26
C GLY A 417 19.10 13.06 9.31
N THR A 418 17.85 13.54 9.41
CA THR A 418 17.46 14.58 10.38
C THR A 418 16.06 14.34 10.96
N ASP A 419 15.84 14.83 12.19
CA ASP A 419 14.57 14.76 12.91
C ASP A 419 13.62 15.93 12.57
N ALA A 420 14.06 16.88 11.73
CA ALA A 420 13.36 18.15 11.51
C ALA A 420 12.74 18.20 10.10
N PRO A 421 11.47 18.65 9.96
CA PRO A 421 10.92 18.99 8.65
C PRO A 421 11.73 20.13 8.01
N GLY A 422 12.06 20.00 6.72
CA GLY A 422 12.78 21.04 5.95
C GLY A 422 14.26 20.78 5.66
N ALA A 423 14.75 19.54 5.78
CA ALA A 423 16.09 19.18 5.35
C ALA A 423 16.28 19.41 3.82
N SER A 424 17.39 20.03 3.43
CA SER A 424 17.71 20.37 2.04
C SER A 424 18.29 19.17 1.29
N GLY A 425 17.48 18.14 1.10
CA GLY A 425 17.81 16.93 0.32
C GLY A 425 18.34 15.75 1.16
N PRO A 426 18.37 14.53 0.59
CA PRO A 426 18.74 13.30 1.30
C PRO A 426 20.14 13.32 1.88
N ALA A 427 20.35 12.58 2.97
CA ALA A 427 21.65 12.44 3.61
C ALA A 427 22.67 11.78 2.67
N GLU A 428 23.93 12.22 2.78
CA GLU A 428 25.04 11.61 2.03
C GLU A 428 25.18 10.13 2.41
N GLY A 429 25.07 9.24 1.42
CA GLY A 429 25.12 7.79 1.62
C GLY A 429 23.78 7.10 1.94
N ALA A 430 22.67 7.85 2.01
CA ALA A 430 21.34 7.24 2.17
C ALA A 430 21.01 6.32 0.98
N ARG A 431 20.62 5.07 1.26
CA ARG A 431 20.30 4.08 0.25
C ARG A 431 19.01 4.46 -0.46
N ARG A 432 19.04 4.57 -1.78
CA ARG A 432 17.87 4.81 -2.61
C ARG A 432 18.08 4.20 -3.98
N GLU A 433 17.05 3.54 -4.49
CA GLU A 433 17.01 3.03 -5.86
C GLU A 433 16.01 3.86 -6.65
N THR A 434 16.36 4.21 -7.89
CA THR A 434 15.47 4.92 -8.82
C THR A 434 15.34 4.11 -10.09
N PHE A 435 14.11 3.79 -10.46
CA PHE A 435 13.79 3.09 -11.70
C PHE A 435 13.11 4.04 -12.67
N GLU A 436 13.63 4.11 -13.89
CA GLU A 436 12.94 4.74 -15.01
C GLU A 436 12.02 3.71 -15.66
N VAL A 437 10.75 4.07 -15.84
CA VAL A 437 9.73 3.23 -16.47
C VAL A 437 9.19 4.01 -17.67
N ARG A 438 9.51 3.54 -18.87
CA ARG A 438 9.10 4.15 -20.15
C ARG A 438 8.62 3.11 -21.12
#